data_AF-A0A2Z6RNL7-F1
#
_entry.id   AF-A0A2Z6RNL7-F1
#
_cell.length_a   1.000
_cell.length_b   1.000
_cell.length_c   1.000
_cell.angle_alpha   90.00
_cell.angle_beta   90.00
_cell.angle_gamma   90.00
#
_symmetry.space_group_name_H-M   'P 1'
#
loop_
_entity.id
_entity.type
_entity.pdbx_description
1 polymer ?
#
loop_
_entity_poly.entity_id
_entity_poly.type
_entity_poly.pdbx_seq_one_letter_code
_entity_poly.pdbx_strand_id
1 'polypeptide(L)'
;MDNYKSTPLEHWSYENIVEHYHKEKQHELSKSKTYSSLESQNNDRTKNKVCETSTFPSVDEIENIITSKDLIDRLRQTNLGLTKDDLEVLVNHGITGKTFLRLTEEKLEHHGVKLGPAMNIAHSINRIKKQQSDVYERKVNYYDKSEELSDTSPQAIKKFTKTKLDPEKFREKVRDEIRSEIRDEIRSEIRAVVKNFKDDFRDLLTDTYQLWISPL
;
A
#
# COMPACT_ATOMS: atom_id res chain seq x y z
N MET A 1 3.61 -30.60 38.66
CA MET A 1 4.73 -30.23 39.56
C MET A 1 5.88 -29.94 38.62
N ASP A 2 6.17 -28.66 38.49
CA ASP A 2 6.69 -28.08 37.26
C ASP A 2 8.16 -27.73 37.48
N ASN A 3 9.05 -28.68 37.18
CA ASN A 3 10.50 -28.58 37.43
C ASN A 3 11.22 -27.46 36.65
N TYR A 4 10.52 -26.72 35.79
CA TYR A 4 11.06 -25.65 34.95
C TYR A 4 11.18 -24.28 35.65
N LYS A 5 10.63 -24.11 36.85
CA LYS A 5 10.70 -22.82 37.56
C LYS A 5 11.96 -22.59 38.40
N SER A 6 12.81 -23.61 38.57
CA SER A 6 13.97 -23.53 39.47
C SER A 6 15.34 -23.62 38.79
N THR A 7 15.41 -23.96 37.50
CA THR A 7 16.68 -23.97 36.74
C THR A 7 16.85 -22.66 35.98
N PRO A 8 17.93 -21.88 36.23
CA PRO A 8 18.27 -20.72 35.41
C PRO A 8 18.41 -21.12 33.95
N LEU A 9 17.94 -20.27 33.04
CA LEU A 9 17.85 -20.53 31.59
C LEU A 9 19.19 -20.98 30.97
N GLU A 10 20.31 -20.53 31.56
CA GLU A 10 21.68 -20.85 31.16
C GLU A 10 22.06 -22.34 31.32
N HIS A 11 21.31 -23.10 32.12
CA HIS A 11 21.55 -24.52 32.38
C HIS A 11 20.54 -25.44 31.68
N TRP A 12 19.74 -24.91 30.76
CA TRP A 12 18.75 -25.72 30.06
C TRP A 12 19.39 -26.48 28.90
N SER A 13 19.10 -27.78 28.81
CA SER A 13 19.44 -28.54 27.60
C SER A 13 18.61 -28.04 26.41
N TYR A 14 19.10 -28.29 25.21
CA TYR A 14 18.40 -27.92 23.99
C TYR A 14 17.00 -28.56 23.92
N GLU A 15 16.84 -29.81 24.36
CA GLU A 15 15.51 -30.45 24.41
C GLU A 15 14.53 -29.71 25.33
N ASN A 16 15.00 -29.22 26.49
CA ASN A 16 14.14 -28.52 27.46
C ASN A 16 13.65 -27.17 26.93
N ILE A 17 14.51 -26.45 26.20
CA ILE A 17 14.17 -25.18 25.56
C ILE A 17 13.09 -25.40 24.49
N VAL A 18 13.27 -26.43 23.66
CA VAL A 18 12.33 -26.78 22.59
C VAL A 18 10.98 -27.21 23.16
N GLU A 19 10.96 -28.03 24.21
CA GLU A 19 9.73 -28.44 24.88
C GLU A 19 8.96 -27.28 25.51
N HIS A 20 9.66 -26.36 26.17
CA HIS A 20 9.04 -25.18 26.77
C HIS A 20 8.42 -24.30 25.71
N TYR A 21 9.14 -24.04 24.61
CA TYR A 21 8.60 -23.27 23.50
C TYR A 21 7.35 -23.92 22.89
N HIS A 22 7.33 -25.24 22.74
CA HIS A 22 6.14 -25.97 22.28
C HIS A 22 4.96 -25.86 23.26
N LYS A 23 5.21 -26.02 24.57
CA LYS A 23 4.16 -25.89 25.60
C LYS A 23 3.60 -24.48 25.67
N GLU A 24 4.46 -23.46 25.58
CA GLU A 24 4.05 -22.06 25.55
C GLU A 24 3.21 -21.74 24.31
N LYS A 25 3.61 -22.24 23.13
CA LYS A 25 2.82 -22.10 21.90
C LYS A 25 1.45 -22.79 21.97
N GLN A 26 1.35 -23.96 22.58
CA GLN A 26 0.06 -24.64 22.79
C GLN A 26 -0.82 -23.92 23.82
N HIS A 27 -0.21 -23.28 24.83
CA HIS A 27 -0.92 -22.45 25.79
C HIS A 27 -1.45 -21.15 25.16
N GLU A 28 -0.69 -20.52 24.26
CA GLU A 28 -1.17 -19.38 23.46
C GLU A 28 -2.33 -19.78 22.53
N LEU A 29 -2.24 -20.95 21.88
CA LEU A 29 -3.31 -21.46 21.00
C LEU A 29 -4.59 -21.83 21.75
N SER A 30 -4.47 -22.31 22.99
CA SER A 30 -5.64 -22.61 23.82
C SER A 30 -6.29 -21.35 24.36
N LYS A 31 -5.51 -20.32 24.73
CA LYS A 31 -6.05 -18.99 25.07
C LYS A 31 -6.83 -18.35 23.92
N SER A 32 -6.30 -18.36 22.70
CA SER A 32 -6.98 -17.76 21.53
C SER A 32 -8.31 -18.45 21.20
N LYS A 33 -8.41 -19.77 21.41
CA LYS A 33 -9.68 -20.52 21.29
C LYS A 33 -10.70 -20.14 22.37
N THR A 34 -10.26 -19.84 23.60
CA THR A 34 -11.16 -19.41 24.67
C THR A 34 -11.74 -18.02 24.42
N TYR A 35 -10.97 -17.08 23.84
CA TYR A 35 -11.49 -15.76 23.46
C TYR A 35 -12.52 -15.82 22.31
N SER A 36 -12.32 -16.70 21.32
CA SER A 36 -13.28 -16.90 20.23
C SER A 36 -14.60 -17.54 20.68
N SER A 37 -14.59 -18.32 21.75
CA SER A 37 -15.81 -18.93 22.32
C SER A 37 -16.67 -17.93 23.12
N LEU A 38 -16.04 -16.97 23.81
CA LEU A 38 -16.75 -15.94 24.59
C LEU A 38 -17.41 -14.85 23.71
N GLU A 39 -16.95 -14.64 22.48
CA GLU A 39 -17.60 -13.75 21.51
C GLU A 39 -18.89 -14.35 20.91
N SER A 40 -19.09 -15.66 20.99
CA SER A 40 -20.26 -16.33 20.40
C SER A 40 -21.53 -16.30 21.26
N GLN A 41 -21.46 -15.86 22.53
CA GLN A 41 -22.62 -15.86 23.45
C GLN A 41 -23.22 -14.47 23.74
N ASN A 42 -22.65 -13.37 23.20
CA ASN A 42 -23.15 -12.00 23.47
C ASN A 42 -23.97 -11.37 22.34
N ASN A 43 -24.33 -12.12 21.29
CA ASN A 43 -24.90 -11.53 20.07
C ASN A 43 -26.44 -11.51 19.97
N ASP A 44 -27.17 -11.64 21.08
CA ASP A 44 -28.65 -11.77 21.03
C ASP A 44 -29.45 -10.59 21.62
N ARG A 45 -28.84 -9.44 21.87
CA ARG A 45 -29.62 -8.28 22.35
C ARG A 45 -29.11 -6.89 22.01
N THR A 46 -28.87 -6.60 20.73
CA THR A 46 -29.16 -5.26 20.17
C THR A 46 -29.10 -5.30 18.65
N LYS A 47 -30.26 -5.34 18.00
CA LYS A 47 -30.39 -5.15 16.55
C LYS A 47 -30.23 -3.67 16.20
N ASN A 48 -29.57 -3.44 15.07
CA ASN A 48 -29.40 -2.19 14.31
C ASN A 48 -28.14 -1.36 14.61
N LYS A 49 -26.98 -1.89 14.22
CA LYS A 49 -25.95 -1.05 13.60
C LYS A 49 -25.29 -1.84 12.47
N VAL A 50 -25.30 -1.24 11.29
CA VAL A 50 -24.84 -1.77 10.01
C VAL A 50 -23.48 -2.46 10.15
N CYS A 51 -23.39 -3.69 9.66
CA CYS A 51 -22.16 -4.46 9.59
C CYS A 51 -21.28 -3.84 8.49
N GLU A 52 -20.45 -2.86 8.87
CA GLU A 52 -19.42 -2.33 7.99
C GLU A 52 -18.38 -3.43 7.79
N THR A 53 -18.42 -4.07 6.62
CA THR A 53 -17.35 -4.96 6.18
C THR A 53 -16.04 -4.19 6.27
N SER A 54 -15.11 -4.62 7.13
CA SER A 54 -13.77 -4.01 7.29
C SER A 54 -12.94 -4.27 6.04
N THR A 55 -13.27 -3.56 4.98
CA THR A 55 -12.61 -3.66 3.70
C THR A 55 -11.43 -2.71 3.71
N PHE A 56 -10.25 -3.27 3.46
CA PHE A 56 -9.03 -2.48 3.24
C PHE A 56 -9.31 -1.41 2.16
N PRO A 57 -8.79 -0.19 2.31
CA PRO A 57 -9.11 0.90 1.40
C PRO A 57 -8.41 0.70 0.06
N SER A 58 -9.02 1.19 -1.01
CA SER A 58 -8.36 1.23 -2.31
C SER A 58 -7.35 2.39 -2.38
N VAL A 59 -6.43 2.33 -3.35
CA VAL A 59 -5.49 3.43 -3.60
C VAL A 59 -6.24 4.71 -3.95
N ASP A 60 -7.21 4.64 -4.86
CA ASP A 60 -8.00 5.81 -5.28
C ASP A 60 -8.80 6.41 -4.10
N GLU A 61 -9.32 5.56 -3.21
CA GLU A 61 -10.01 5.99 -2.00
C GLU A 61 -9.07 6.79 -1.10
N ILE A 62 -7.87 6.28 -0.82
CA ILE A 62 -6.88 6.97 0.01
C ILE A 62 -6.38 8.24 -0.68
N GLU A 63 -6.06 8.21 -1.98
CA GLU A 63 -5.49 9.36 -2.69
C GLU A 63 -6.42 10.58 -2.66
N ASN A 64 -7.73 10.36 -2.71
CA ASN A 64 -8.75 11.41 -2.68
C ASN A 64 -8.97 12.04 -1.29
N ILE A 65 -8.32 11.54 -0.24
CA ILE A 65 -8.44 12.08 1.12
C ILE A 65 -7.56 13.32 1.29
N ILE A 66 -8.22 14.47 1.47
CA ILE A 66 -7.57 15.78 1.56
C ILE A 66 -7.09 16.09 2.99
N THR A 67 -7.81 15.64 4.02
CA THR A 67 -7.48 15.99 5.42
C THR A 67 -6.84 14.83 6.17
N SER A 68 -5.88 15.13 7.06
CA SER A 68 -5.24 14.11 7.91
C SER A 68 -6.22 13.44 8.86
N LYS A 69 -7.29 14.14 9.26
CA LYS A 69 -8.32 13.61 10.15
C LYS A 69 -9.15 12.53 9.45
N ASP A 70 -9.63 12.82 8.24
CA ASP A 70 -10.39 11.86 7.44
C ASP A 70 -9.53 10.64 7.09
N LEU A 71 -8.23 10.84 6.87
CA LEU A 71 -7.28 9.76 6.66
C LEU A 71 -7.21 8.84 7.88
N ILE A 72 -7.06 9.41 9.09
CA ILE A 72 -6.98 8.63 10.33
C ILE A 72 -8.28 7.88 10.60
N ASP A 73 -9.42 8.53 10.42
CA ASP A 73 -10.72 7.89 10.62
C ASP A 73 -10.88 6.71 9.65
N ARG A 74 -10.44 6.87 8.40
CA ARG A 74 -10.44 5.78 7.43
C ARG A 74 -9.48 4.65 7.80
N LEU A 75 -8.27 4.97 8.26
CA LEU A 75 -7.27 3.98 8.69
C LEU A 75 -7.71 3.21 9.95
N ARG A 76 -8.43 3.85 10.88
CA ARG A 76 -8.98 3.19 12.07
C ARG A 76 -9.95 2.06 11.73
N GLN A 77 -10.75 2.22 10.68
CA GLN A 77 -11.67 1.20 10.20
C GLN A 77 -10.97 -0.05 9.65
N THR A 78 -9.66 0.04 9.37
CA THR A 78 -8.88 -1.03 8.72
C THR A 78 -8.09 -1.90 9.70
N ASN A 79 -8.16 -1.57 10.99
CA ASN A 79 -7.52 -2.28 12.11
C ASN A 79 -6.05 -2.64 11.84
N LEU A 80 -5.22 -1.61 11.62
CA LEU A 80 -3.79 -1.77 11.29
C LEU A 80 -2.89 -2.08 12.49
N GLY A 81 -3.47 -2.32 13.68
CA GLY A 81 -2.70 -2.49 14.92
C GLY A 81 -1.94 -1.24 15.35
N LEU A 82 -2.42 -0.05 14.95
CA LEU A 82 -1.84 1.24 15.30
C LEU A 82 -2.58 1.84 16.49
N THR A 83 -1.85 2.34 17.47
CA THR A 83 -2.43 3.07 18.60
C THR A 83 -2.86 4.47 18.17
N LYS A 84 -3.61 5.16 19.03
CA LYS A 84 -3.98 6.56 18.78
C LYS A 84 -2.74 7.45 18.63
N ASP A 85 -1.73 7.23 19.46
CA ASP A 85 -0.50 8.01 19.50
C ASP A 85 0.33 7.80 18.22
N ASP A 86 0.36 6.56 17.71
CA ASP A 86 1.04 6.24 16.45
C ASP A 86 0.44 6.98 15.24
N LEU A 87 -0.89 7.21 15.27
CA LEU A 87 -1.62 7.92 14.22
C LEU A 87 -1.57 9.44 14.39
N GLU A 88 -1.32 9.95 15.60
CA GLU A 88 -1.26 11.39 15.89
C GLU A 88 -0.09 12.07 15.16
N VAL A 89 0.99 11.33 14.93
CA VAL A 89 2.14 11.81 14.13
C VAL A 89 1.72 12.21 12.70
N LEU A 90 0.70 11.55 12.14
CA LEU A 90 0.19 11.83 10.80
C LEU A 90 -0.59 13.15 10.78
N VAL A 91 -1.29 13.48 11.87
CA VAL A 91 -1.93 14.80 12.06
C VAL A 91 -0.87 15.88 12.19
N ASN A 92 0.11 15.65 13.06
CA ASN A 92 1.15 16.63 13.39
C ASN A 92 1.95 17.06 12.16
N HIS A 93 2.17 16.13 11.22
CA HIS A 93 2.87 16.41 9.97
C HIS A 93 1.95 16.76 8.80
N GLY A 94 0.64 16.94 9.03
CA GLY A 94 -0.32 17.28 7.98
C GLY A 94 -0.36 16.26 6.85
N ILE A 95 -0.16 14.98 7.16
CA ILE A 95 -0.11 13.92 6.16
C ILE A 95 -1.51 13.74 5.58
N THR A 96 -1.64 13.99 4.27
CA THR A 96 -2.85 13.74 3.48
C THR A 96 -2.77 12.36 2.83
N GLY A 97 -3.86 11.90 2.21
CA GLY A 97 -3.91 10.58 1.59
C GLY A 97 -2.85 10.36 0.50
N LYS A 98 -2.65 11.34 -0.38
CA LYS A 98 -1.59 11.29 -1.40
C LYS A 98 -0.18 11.21 -0.79
N THR A 99 0.08 11.95 0.28
CA THR A 99 1.38 11.92 0.98
C THR A 99 1.57 10.60 1.72
N PHE A 100 0.50 10.07 2.34
CA PHE A 100 0.50 8.78 3.02
C PHE A 100 0.94 7.64 2.11
N LEU A 101 0.45 7.58 0.88
CA LEU A 101 0.83 6.56 -0.11
C LEU A 101 2.32 6.66 -0.54
N ARG A 102 3.03 7.73 -0.19
CA ARG A 102 4.46 7.95 -0.47
C ARG A 102 5.36 7.80 0.76
N LEU A 103 4.77 7.46 1.92
CA LEU A 103 5.54 7.18 3.12
C LEU A 103 6.27 5.85 3.01
N THR A 104 7.46 5.84 3.57
CA THR A 104 8.31 4.66 3.75
C THR A 104 8.59 4.52 5.24
N GLU A 105 9.00 3.33 5.66
CA GLU A 105 9.44 3.07 7.03
C GLU A 105 10.51 4.09 7.48
N GLU A 106 11.53 4.31 6.65
CA GLU A 106 12.60 5.29 6.91
C GLU A 106 12.07 6.72 7.13
N LYS A 107 11.11 7.18 6.31
CA LYS A 107 10.50 8.50 6.49
C LYS A 107 9.71 8.58 7.79
N LEU A 108 9.03 7.51 8.18
CA LEU A 108 8.28 7.48 9.43
C LEU A 108 9.23 7.54 10.64
N GLU A 109 10.30 6.76 10.64
CA GLU A 109 11.31 6.79 11.70
C GLU A 109 12.00 8.15 11.80
N HIS A 110 12.34 8.78 10.67
CA HIS A 110 12.92 10.12 10.63
C HIS A 110 12.03 11.18 11.29
N HIS A 111 10.71 10.98 11.26
CA HIS A 111 9.72 11.88 11.87
C HIS A 111 9.27 11.40 13.27
N GLY A 112 10.03 10.50 13.90
CA GLY A 112 9.83 10.10 15.30
C GLY A 112 8.83 8.97 15.52
N VAL A 113 8.41 8.26 14.47
CA VAL A 113 7.59 7.05 14.61
C VAL A 113 8.46 5.88 15.04
N LYS A 114 8.04 5.15 16.08
CA LYS A 114 8.76 3.96 16.52
C LYS A 114 8.77 2.89 15.41
N LEU A 115 9.83 2.10 15.36
CA LEU A 115 10.05 1.05 14.36
C LEU A 115 8.82 0.14 14.12
N GLY A 116 8.19 -0.37 15.19
CA GLY A 116 7.01 -1.25 15.08
C GLY A 116 5.83 -0.59 14.33
N PRO A 117 5.31 0.55 14.82
CA PRO A 117 4.29 1.32 14.11
C PRO A 117 4.70 1.74 12.69
N ALA A 118 5.96 2.15 12.48
CA ALA A 118 6.47 2.53 11.17
C ALA A 118 6.39 1.37 10.16
N MET A 119 6.84 0.18 10.59
CA MET A 119 6.75 -1.07 9.83
C MET A 119 5.30 -1.41 9.51
N ASN A 120 4.38 -1.32 10.48
CA ASN A 120 2.96 -1.61 10.27
C ASN A 120 2.32 -0.68 9.23
N ILE A 121 2.62 0.63 9.28
CA ILE A 121 2.14 1.61 8.30
C ILE A 121 2.70 1.30 6.91
N ALA A 122 4.01 1.08 6.79
CA ALA A 122 4.66 0.76 5.52
C ALA A 122 4.09 -0.53 4.90
N HIS A 123 3.88 -1.56 5.71
CA HIS A 123 3.28 -2.82 5.27
C HIS A 123 1.84 -2.63 4.78
N SER A 124 1.08 -1.75 5.46
CA SER A 124 -0.30 -1.42 5.08
C SER A 124 -0.35 -0.68 3.74
N ILE A 125 0.52 0.28 3.51
CA ILE A 125 0.65 0.99 2.22
C ILE A 125 0.95 0.00 1.09
N ASN A 126 1.91 -0.91 1.30
CA ASN A 126 2.26 -1.92 0.32
C ASN A 126 1.09 -2.87 0.02
N ARG A 127 0.33 -3.26 1.05
CA ARG A 127 -0.85 -4.09 0.90
C ARG A 127 -1.95 -3.40 0.10
N ILE A 128 -2.21 -2.11 0.35
CA ILE A 128 -3.18 -1.30 -0.41
C ILE A 128 -2.77 -1.24 -1.91
N LYS A 129 -1.49 -0.96 -2.18
CA LYS A 129 -0.97 -0.92 -3.57
C LYS A 129 -1.03 -2.28 -4.27
N LYS A 130 -0.70 -3.37 -3.56
CA LYS A 130 -0.75 -4.73 -4.12
C LYS A 130 -2.18 -5.18 -4.43
N GLN A 131 -3.16 -4.82 -3.60
CA GLN A 131 -4.56 -5.11 -3.92
C GLN A 131 -5.00 -4.44 -5.23
N GLN A 132 -4.50 -3.24 -5.52
CA GLN A 132 -4.78 -2.58 -6.80
C GLN A 132 -4.15 -3.34 -7.98
N SER A 133 -2.91 -3.84 -7.85
CA SER A 133 -2.27 -4.64 -8.91
C SER A 133 -2.99 -5.96 -9.15
N ASP A 134 -3.36 -6.68 -8.08
CA ASP A 134 -4.07 -7.97 -8.19
C ASP A 134 -5.47 -7.79 -8.82
N VAL A 135 -6.14 -6.68 -8.55
CA VAL A 135 -7.43 -6.33 -9.19
C VAL A 135 -7.23 -6.02 -10.68
N TYR A 136 -6.14 -5.33 -11.04
CA TYR A 136 -5.82 -5.02 -12.42
C TYR A 136 -5.49 -6.29 -13.21
N GLU A 137 -4.62 -7.15 -12.70
CA GLU A 137 -4.27 -8.44 -13.33
C GLU A 137 -5.48 -9.36 -13.47
N ARG A 138 -6.34 -9.44 -12.43
CA ARG A 138 -7.55 -10.26 -12.47
C ARG A 138 -8.58 -9.73 -13.47
N LYS A 139 -8.69 -8.41 -13.65
CA LYS A 139 -9.52 -7.80 -14.71
C LYS A 139 -8.96 -8.10 -16.09
N VAL A 140 -7.64 -7.98 -16.29
CA VAL A 140 -6.98 -8.29 -17.57
C VAL A 140 -7.22 -9.75 -17.97
N ASN A 141 -7.03 -10.70 -17.03
CA ASN A 141 -7.28 -12.12 -17.28
C ASN A 141 -8.76 -12.47 -17.51
N TYR A 142 -9.69 -11.72 -16.93
CA TYR A 142 -11.13 -11.91 -17.18
C TYR A 142 -11.52 -11.55 -18.62
N TYR A 143 -10.92 -10.50 -19.18
CA TYR A 143 -11.16 -10.14 -20.58
C TYR A 143 -10.46 -11.10 -21.57
N ASP A 144 -9.27 -11.60 -21.22
CA ASP A 144 -8.53 -12.58 -22.02
C ASP A 144 -9.27 -13.94 -22.11
N LYS A 145 -9.91 -14.37 -21.02
CA LYS A 145 -10.63 -15.66 -20.96
C LYS A 145 -12.05 -15.62 -21.53
N SER A 146 -12.61 -14.44 -21.77
CA SER A 146 -13.94 -14.28 -22.36
C SER A 146 -13.98 -14.52 -23.88
N GLU A 147 -12.82 -14.62 -24.52
CA GLU A 147 -12.69 -14.86 -25.96
C GLU A 147 -12.68 -16.36 -26.34
N GLU A 148 -12.45 -17.27 -25.38
CA GLU A 148 -12.34 -18.73 -25.62
C GLU A 148 -13.62 -19.56 -25.38
N LEU A 149 -14.75 -18.97 -24.95
CA LEU A 149 -16.00 -19.71 -24.65
C LEU A 149 -17.22 -19.27 -25.50
N SER A 150 -17.01 -19.02 -26.79
CA SER A 150 -18.12 -18.70 -27.72
C SER A 150 -18.73 -19.92 -28.43
N ASP A 151 -18.19 -21.12 -28.24
CA ASP A 151 -18.73 -22.36 -28.83
C ASP A 151 -19.36 -23.28 -27.78
N THR A 152 -20.49 -22.88 -27.19
CA THR A 152 -21.66 -23.78 -26.95
C THR A 152 -22.84 -23.04 -26.30
N SER A 153 -24.01 -23.17 -26.94
CA SER A 153 -25.37 -22.84 -26.47
C SER A 153 -25.86 -21.38 -26.64
N PRO A 154 -26.58 -21.07 -27.74
CA PRO A 154 -27.08 -19.74 -28.03
C PRO A 154 -28.54 -19.55 -27.60
N GLN A 155 -28.84 -19.19 -26.34
CA GLN A 155 -30.05 -18.42 -26.00
C GLN A 155 -29.80 -17.51 -24.79
N ALA A 156 -30.17 -16.24 -24.94
CA ALA A 156 -30.25 -15.21 -23.89
C ALA A 156 -29.06 -14.29 -23.61
N ILE A 157 -28.28 -13.84 -24.61
CA ILE A 157 -27.65 -12.51 -24.54
C ILE A 157 -27.69 -11.84 -25.92
N LYS A 158 -28.81 -11.22 -26.27
CA LYS A 158 -28.93 -10.44 -27.51
C LYS A 158 -29.69 -9.14 -27.29
N LYS A 159 -29.23 -8.32 -26.35
CA LYS A 159 -29.48 -6.86 -26.23
C LYS A 159 -28.29 -6.35 -25.40
N PHE A 160 -27.21 -5.81 -25.94
CA PHE A 160 -27.06 -4.64 -26.79
C PHE A 160 -25.90 -4.89 -27.76
N THR A 161 -26.10 -4.69 -29.06
CA THR A 161 -24.98 -4.54 -29.99
C THR A 161 -24.94 -3.11 -30.49
N LYS A 162 -23.70 -2.67 -30.76
CA LYS A 162 -23.26 -1.53 -31.58
C LYS A 162 -23.01 -0.21 -30.84
N THR A 163 -21.74 -0.02 -30.50
CA THR A 163 -20.91 0.82 -31.37
C THR A 163 -19.73 -0.03 -31.83
N LYS A 164 -19.47 -0.12 -33.14
CA LYS A 164 -18.32 -0.85 -33.71
C LYS A 164 -17.03 -0.09 -33.36
N LEU A 165 -16.59 -0.16 -32.11
CA LEU A 165 -15.22 0.15 -31.76
C LEU A 165 -14.53 -1.19 -31.65
N ASP A 166 -13.68 -1.48 -32.64
CA ASP A 166 -12.78 -2.62 -32.60
C ASP A 166 -12.06 -2.60 -31.24
N PRO A 167 -12.31 -3.60 -30.36
CA PRO A 167 -11.75 -3.63 -29.02
C PRO A 167 -10.23 -3.54 -29.05
N GLU A 168 -9.59 -4.12 -30.06
CA GLU A 168 -8.13 -4.03 -30.24
C GLU A 168 -7.71 -2.62 -30.64
N LYS A 169 -8.46 -1.95 -31.50
CA LYS A 169 -8.18 -0.55 -31.85
C LYS A 169 -8.36 0.40 -30.67
N PHE A 170 -9.28 0.11 -29.76
CA PHE A 170 -9.44 0.86 -28.51
C PHE A 170 -8.29 0.59 -27.53
N ARG A 171 -7.93 -0.68 -27.34
CA ARG A 171 -6.81 -1.09 -26.47
C ARG A 171 -5.49 -0.49 -26.96
N GLU A 172 -5.25 -0.52 -28.27
CA GLU A 172 -4.05 0.06 -28.85
C GLU A 172 -4.03 1.58 -28.68
N LYS A 173 -5.18 2.25 -28.85
CA LYS A 173 -5.29 3.69 -28.59
C LYS A 173 -4.98 4.04 -27.12
N VAL A 174 -5.51 3.28 -26.17
CA VAL A 174 -5.24 3.49 -24.73
C VAL A 174 -3.78 3.22 -24.39
N ARG A 175 -3.18 2.17 -24.98
CA ARG A 175 -1.77 1.83 -24.80
C ARG A 175 -0.86 2.92 -25.38
N ASP A 176 -1.18 3.44 -26.55
CA ASP A 176 -0.43 4.51 -27.19
C ASP A 176 -0.52 5.83 -26.43
N GLU A 177 -1.70 6.15 -25.88
CA GLU A 177 -1.92 7.32 -25.02
C GLU A 177 -1.02 7.24 -23.77
N ILE A 178 -1.11 6.14 -23.01
CA ILE A 178 -0.28 5.90 -21.80
C ILE A 178 1.21 5.93 -22.15
N ARG A 179 1.60 5.28 -23.26
CA ARG A 179 2.99 5.25 -23.71
C ARG A 179 3.48 6.63 -24.17
N SER A 180 2.60 7.47 -24.73
CA SER A 180 2.94 8.85 -25.10
C SER A 180 3.15 9.72 -23.87
N GLU A 181 2.29 9.60 -22.86
CA GLU A 181 2.35 10.41 -21.64
C GLU A 181 3.62 10.09 -20.82
N ILE A 182 3.92 8.79 -20.62
CA ILE A 182 5.17 8.36 -19.98
C ILE A 182 6.39 8.82 -20.78
N ARG A 183 6.35 8.73 -22.12
CA ARG A 183 7.47 9.21 -22.97
C ARG A 183 7.66 10.71 -22.86
N ASP A 184 6.58 11.49 -22.79
CA ASP A 184 6.67 12.95 -22.73
C ASP A 184 7.09 13.45 -21.35
N GLU A 185 6.73 12.74 -20.28
CA GLU A 185 7.25 13.00 -18.93
C GLU A 185 8.75 12.73 -18.86
N ILE A 186 9.21 11.54 -19.29
CA ILE A 186 10.64 11.21 -19.35
C ILE A 186 11.39 12.20 -20.26
N ARG A 187 10.81 12.55 -21.42
CA ARG A 187 11.43 13.51 -22.36
C ARG A 187 11.47 14.92 -21.77
N SER A 188 10.48 15.32 -20.97
CA SER A 188 10.48 16.59 -20.24
C SER A 188 11.61 16.64 -19.23
N GLU A 189 11.80 15.56 -18.48
CA GLU A 189 12.84 15.46 -17.46
C GLU A 189 14.25 15.44 -18.07
N ILE A 190 14.46 14.68 -19.15
CA ILE A 190 15.71 14.71 -19.92
C ILE A 190 15.99 16.12 -20.47
N ARG A 191 14.98 16.81 -21.01
CA ARG A 191 15.14 18.18 -21.51
C ARG A 191 15.52 19.16 -20.40
N ALA A 192 14.95 19.01 -19.21
CA ALA A 192 15.30 19.84 -18.06
C ALA A 192 16.76 19.63 -17.64
N VAL A 193 17.20 18.37 -17.54
CA VAL A 193 18.61 18.03 -17.22
C VAL A 193 19.57 18.58 -18.27
N VAL A 194 19.27 18.40 -19.56
CA VAL A 194 20.10 18.91 -20.65
C VAL A 194 20.15 20.44 -20.65
N LYS A 195 19.04 21.11 -20.32
CA LYS A 195 18.99 22.56 -20.22
C LYS A 195 19.86 23.06 -19.06
N ASN A 196 19.72 22.47 -17.88
CA ASN A 196 20.54 22.82 -16.71
C ASN A 196 22.02 22.67 -17.03
N PHE A 197 22.41 21.53 -17.63
CA PHE A 197 23.80 21.31 -18.02
C PHE A 197 24.32 22.34 -19.04
N LYS A 198 23.47 22.78 -19.98
CA LYS A 198 23.83 23.80 -20.97
C LYS A 198 23.96 25.19 -20.34
N ASP A 199 23.10 25.51 -19.39
CA ASP A 199 23.14 26.78 -18.66
C ASP A 199 24.39 26.83 -17.76
N ASP A 200 24.71 25.74 -17.04
CA ASP A 200 25.95 25.60 -16.25
C ASP A 200 27.21 25.79 -17.11
N PHE A 201 27.23 25.19 -18.31
CA PHE A 201 28.35 25.34 -19.24
C PHE A 201 28.45 26.77 -19.79
N ARG A 202 27.32 27.45 -19.98
CA ARG A 202 27.27 28.84 -20.44
C ARG A 202 27.79 29.79 -19.37
N ASP A 203 27.40 29.59 -18.11
CA ASP A 203 27.86 30.39 -16.97
C ASP A 203 29.37 30.21 -16.78
N LEU A 204 29.86 28.97 -16.85
CA LEU A 204 31.30 28.67 -16.78
C LEU A 204 32.11 29.39 -17.87
N LEU A 205 31.62 29.40 -19.10
CA LEU A 205 32.24 30.13 -20.20
C LEU A 205 32.16 31.66 -19.98
N THR A 206 31.03 32.17 -19.52
CA THR A 206 30.83 33.61 -19.31
C THR A 206 31.76 34.13 -18.21
N ASP A 207 31.95 33.38 -17.13
CA ASP A 207 32.87 33.70 -16.04
C ASP A 207 34.34 33.71 -16.51
N THR A 208 34.71 32.76 -17.38
CA THR A 208 36.07 32.73 -17.96
C THR A 208 36.31 33.88 -18.94
N TYR A 209 35.33 34.29 -19.74
CA TYR A 209 35.47 35.44 -20.64
C TYR A 209 35.50 36.80 -19.90
N GLN A 210 34.79 36.97 -18.78
CA GLN A 210 34.82 38.20 -17.97
C GLN A 210 36.17 38.41 -17.27
N LEU A 211 36.86 37.33 -16.87
CA LEU A 211 38.20 37.38 -16.30
C LEU A 211 39.27 37.83 -17.32
N TRP A 212 39.05 37.61 -18.62
CA TRP A 212 40.00 37.95 -19.69
C TRP A 212 39.78 39.33 -20.33
N ILE A 213 38.66 40.01 -20.07
CA ILE A 213 38.33 41.34 -20.63
C ILE A 213 38.50 42.47 -19.58
N SER A 214 38.84 42.15 -18.33
CA SER A 214 39.18 43.17 -17.33
C SER A 214 40.45 43.94 -17.75
N PRO A 215 40.37 45.25 -18.06
CA PRO A 215 41.56 46.03 -18.39
C PRO A 215 42.42 46.19 -17.13
N LEU A 216 43.74 46.02 -17.29
CA LEU A 216 44.76 46.43 -16.32
C LEU A 216 44.62 47.92 -15.95
#